data_AF-A0A127SJ49-F1
#
_entry.id   AF-A0A127SJ49-F1
#
_cell.length_a   1.000
_cell.length_b   1.000
_cell.length_c   1.000
_cell.angle_alpha   90.00
_cell.angle_beta   90.00
_cell.angle_gamma   90.00
#
_symmetry.space_group_name_H-M   'P 1'
#
loop_
_entity.id
_entity.type
_entity.pdbx_description
1 polymer ?
#
loop_
_entity_poly.entity_id
_entity_poly.type
_entity_poly.pdbx_seq_one_letter_code
_entity_poly.pdbx_strand_id
1 'polypeptide(L)'
;LLVTAETSMTASHMSQGVKSATASGIAFSYLLCAAISLVALIICIFTVTSRAKEKAARNAKASEAQASAEVAAETTEGQPAEHHYAGAYVAPAASLFKQAQEQSIGGIMDDQPYSCLDSDDITHVVREFIRLNVSSLPVVNGDGRLVGFVSDGDVMKSIATYESRTVSTGTGSTMVVFDDETVASKVQALSGKKVMDIATRKVVAATPDQHVGEVARILAKKQFKKLPVVDGDGRLVGVIRRKSVMEHAFDALFPKDDR
;
A
#
# COMPACT_ATOMS: atom_id res chain seq x y z
N LEU A 1 33.88 -22.93 -88.74
CA LEU A 1 33.18 -21.65 -88.45
C LEU A 1 33.11 -21.53 -86.93
N LEU A 2 33.91 -20.67 -86.26
CA LEU A 2 33.65 -19.22 -86.03
C LEU A 2 32.24 -19.05 -85.41
N VAL A 3 32.01 -18.49 -84.22
CA VAL A 3 32.56 -17.27 -83.59
C VAL A 3 32.33 -17.29 -82.06
N THR A 4 33.24 -16.63 -81.35
CA THR A 4 33.32 -16.28 -79.93
C THR A 4 32.50 -15.04 -79.51
N ALA A 5 32.26 -14.92 -78.19
CA ALA A 5 32.31 -13.68 -77.38
C ALA A 5 31.02 -12.85 -77.09
N GLU A 6 31.01 -12.34 -75.84
CA GLU A 6 30.29 -11.18 -75.28
C GLU A 6 28.77 -11.34 -75.02
N THR A 7 28.29 -11.30 -73.78
CA THR A 7 28.24 -10.05 -73.00
C THR A 7 27.92 -10.34 -71.52
N SER A 8 28.96 -10.27 -70.70
CA SER A 8 28.87 -10.05 -69.25
C SER A 8 28.70 -8.55 -69.00
N MET A 9 27.49 -7.98 -69.11
CA MET A 9 27.27 -6.54 -68.84
C MET A 9 25.82 -6.17 -68.41
N THR A 10 25.12 -6.97 -67.60
CA THR A 10 23.79 -6.57 -67.08
C THR A 10 23.56 -6.80 -65.58
N ALA A 11 24.59 -7.16 -64.80
CA ALA A 11 24.44 -7.38 -63.36
C ALA A 11 24.79 -6.15 -62.48
N SER A 12 25.46 -5.12 -63.02
CA SER A 12 25.96 -4.01 -62.19
C SER A 12 25.01 -2.81 -62.05
N HIS A 13 23.96 -2.69 -62.85
CA HIS A 13 23.08 -1.50 -62.83
C HIS A 13 21.82 -1.62 -61.97
N MET A 14 21.44 -2.82 -61.51
CA MET A 14 20.29 -3.01 -60.61
C MET A 14 20.63 -2.91 -59.11
N SER A 15 21.92 -2.88 -58.73
CA SER A 15 22.31 -2.79 -57.33
C SER A 15 22.34 -1.36 -56.77
N GLN A 16 22.31 -0.32 -57.61
CA GLN A 16 22.36 1.07 -57.11
C GLN A 16 20.98 1.70 -56.89
N GLY A 17 19.92 1.23 -57.56
CA GLY A 17 18.55 1.77 -57.37
C GLY A 17 17.86 1.32 -56.08
N VAL A 18 18.19 0.13 -55.56
CA VAL A 18 17.54 -0.40 -54.34
C VAL A 18 18.18 0.16 -53.06
N LYS A 19 19.46 0.57 -53.10
CA LYS A 19 20.17 1.10 -51.93
C LYS A 19 19.75 2.53 -51.56
N SER A 20 19.22 3.34 -52.49
CA SER A 20 18.74 4.70 -52.17
C SER A 20 17.31 4.72 -51.64
N ALA A 21 16.47 3.76 -52.02
CA ALA A 21 15.08 3.67 -51.54
C ALA A 21 14.97 3.12 -50.10
N THR A 22 15.85 2.21 -49.68
CA THR A 22 15.84 1.65 -48.32
C THR A 22 16.42 2.61 -47.26
N ALA A 23 17.34 3.49 -47.64
CA ALA A 23 17.91 4.48 -46.72
C ALA A 23 16.88 5.54 -46.29
N SER A 24 15.98 5.94 -47.19
CA SER A 24 14.94 6.94 -46.93
C SER A 24 13.81 6.40 -46.05
N GLY A 25 13.36 5.15 -46.27
CA GLY A 25 12.30 4.52 -45.46
C GLY A 25 12.72 4.21 -44.02
N ILE A 26 13.97 3.79 -43.82
CA ILE A 26 14.52 3.55 -42.48
C ILE A 26 14.63 4.87 -41.71
N ALA A 27 15.12 5.94 -42.35
CA ALA A 27 15.16 7.27 -41.75
C ALA A 27 13.77 7.79 -41.35
N PHE A 28 12.74 7.55 -42.16
CA PHE A 28 11.36 7.93 -41.84
C PHE A 28 10.79 7.19 -40.62
N SER A 29 11.15 5.90 -40.46
CA SER A 29 10.72 5.10 -39.30
C SER A 29 11.34 5.58 -37.98
N TYR A 30 12.62 5.96 -38.00
CA TYR A 30 13.30 6.52 -36.84
C TYR A 30 12.74 7.91 -36.50
N LEU A 31 12.41 8.72 -37.52
CA LEU A 31 11.79 10.03 -37.32
C LEU A 31 10.40 9.91 -36.69
N LEU A 32 9.59 8.95 -37.14
CA LEU A 32 8.26 8.66 -36.59
C LEU A 32 8.35 8.15 -35.14
N CYS A 33 9.30 7.24 -34.86
CA CYS A 33 9.53 6.71 -33.51
C CYS A 33 10.02 7.80 -32.54
N ALA A 34 10.92 8.67 -32.99
CA ALA A 34 11.42 9.81 -32.22
C ALA A 34 10.30 10.83 -31.93
N ALA A 35 9.41 11.10 -32.90
CA ALA A 35 8.27 11.98 -32.73
C ALA A 35 7.26 11.44 -31.71
N ILE A 36 6.92 10.14 -31.78
CA ILE A 36 6.01 9.50 -30.81
C ILE A 36 6.62 9.51 -29.40
N SER A 37 7.93 9.23 -29.29
CA SER A 37 8.65 9.25 -28.01
C SER A 37 8.69 10.66 -27.38
N LEU A 38 8.87 11.70 -28.20
CA LEU A 38 8.83 13.09 -27.76
C LEU A 38 7.45 13.49 -27.24
N VAL A 39 6.38 13.10 -27.94
CA VAL A 39 5.00 13.38 -27.52
C VAL A 39 4.67 12.68 -26.20
N ALA A 40 5.08 11.42 -26.04
CA ALA A 40 4.89 10.68 -24.78
C ALA A 40 5.65 11.32 -23.60
N LEU A 41 6.88 11.81 -23.84
CA LEU A 41 7.67 12.54 -22.85
C LEU A 41 6.98 13.85 -22.43
N ILE A 42 6.45 14.62 -23.39
CA ILE A 42 5.72 15.87 -23.13
C ILE A 42 4.46 15.59 -22.30
N ILE A 43 3.70 14.54 -22.63
CA ILE A 43 2.51 14.13 -21.86
C ILE A 43 2.90 13.69 -20.43
N CYS A 44 3.99 12.94 -20.27
CA CYS A 44 4.50 12.57 -18.94
C CYS A 44 4.92 13.79 -18.13
N ILE A 45 5.68 14.72 -18.71
CA ILE A 45 6.09 15.96 -18.04
C ILE A 45 4.87 16.79 -17.66
N PHE A 46 3.90 16.93 -18.57
CA PHE A 46 2.68 17.69 -18.32
C PHE A 46 1.81 17.05 -17.22
N THR A 47 1.64 15.72 -17.22
CA THR A 47 0.85 15.03 -16.19
C THR A 47 1.54 15.04 -14.82
N VAL A 48 2.87 14.89 -14.76
CA VAL A 48 3.64 14.98 -13.51
C VAL A 48 3.61 16.41 -12.96
N THR A 49 3.82 17.42 -13.81
CA THR A 49 3.78 18.83 -13.39
C THR A 49 2.36 19.30 -13.05
N SER A 50 1.34 18.80 -13.75
CA SER A 50 -0.07 19.02 -13.42
C SER A 50 -0.42 18.42 -12.06
N ARG A 51 -0.05 17.16 -11.80
CA ARG A 51 -0.24 16.53 -10.48
C ARG A 51 0.53 17.24 -9.38
N ALA A 52 1.72 17.76 -9.66
CA ALA A 52 2.50 18.55 -8.70
C ALA A 52 1.81 19.90 -8.38
N LYS A 53 1.31 20.61 -9.39
CA LYS A 53 0.54 21.85 -9.22
C LYS A 53 -0.78 21.60 -8.49
N GLU A 54 -1.48 20.52 -8.78
CA GLU A 54 -2.74 20.16 -8.13
C GLU A 54 -2.53 19.80 -6.64
N LYS A 55 -1.42 19.13 -6.32
CA LYS A 55 -1.01 18.80 -4.95
C LYS A 55 -0.56 20.06 -4.18
N ALA A 56 0.15 20.97 -4.83
CA ALA A 56 0.51 22.26 -4.25
C ALA A 56 -0.72 23.15 -3.99
N ALA A 57 -1.68 23.19 -4.92
CA ALA A 57 -2.93 23.92 -4.76
C ALA A 57 -3.83 23.32 -3.66
N ARG A 58 -3.86 21.99 -3.52
CA ARG A 58 -4.55 21.32 -2.39
C ARG A 58 -3.91 21.64 -1.05
N ASN A 59 -2.58 21.66 -0.98
CA ASN A 59 -1.86 22.01 0.25
C ASN A 59 -2.01 23.49 0.61
N ALA A 60 -2.01 24.40 -0.37
CA ALA A 60 -2.25 25.83 -0.15
C ALA A 60 -3.68 26.13 0.33
N LYS A 61 -4.69 25.47 -0.27
CA LYS A 61 -6.08 25.57 0.22
C LYS A 61 -6.25 24.97 1.61
N ALA A 62 -5.51 23.92 1.96
CA ALA A 62 -5.53 23.34 3.30
C ALA A 62 -4.89 24.29 4.32
N SER A 63 -3.79 24.97 3.97
CA SER A 63 -3.16 25.96 4.86
C SER A 63 -3.99 27.24 4.99
N GLU A 64 -4.65 27.71 3.93
CA GLU A 64 -5.55 28.87 3.99
C GLU A 64 -6.83 28.58 4.79
N ALA A 65 -7.36 27.35 4.70
CA ALA A 65 -8.50 26.91 5.51
C ALA A 65 -8.14 26.74 6.99
N GLN A 66 -6.91 26.30 7.30
CA GLN A 66 -6.40 26.27 8.67
C GLN A 66 -6.16 27.69 9.22
N ALA A 67 -5.55 28.59 8.44
CA ALA A 67 -5.34 29.98 8.84
C ALA A 67 -6.66 30.77 9.02
N SER A 68 -7.66 30.51 8.17
CA SER A 68 -9.00 31.12 8.32
C SER A 68 -9.77 30.59 9.53
N ALA A 69 -9.54 29.33 9.92
CA ALA A 69 -10.10 28.74 11.13
C ALA A 69 -9.40 29.26 12.40
N GLU A 70 -8.12 29.58 12.32
CA GLU A 70 -7.32 30.12 13.43
C GLU A 70 -7.66 31.60 13.72
N VAL A 71 -7.86 32.42 12.68
CA VAL A 71 -8.31 33.83 12.82
C VAL A 71 -9.76 33.95 13.31
N ALA A 72 -10.63 32.97 12.99
CA ALA A 72 -11.99 32.92 13.51
C ALA A 72 -12.06 32.51 15.00
N ALA A 73 -11.01 31.87 15.54
CA ALA A 73 -10.95 31.48 16.94
C ALA A 73 -10.48 32.62 17.87
N GLU A 74 -9.75 33.62 17.34
CA GLU A 74 -9.21 34.74 18.13
C GLU A 74 -10.16 35.95 18.29
N THR A 75 -11.31 35.99 17.61
CA THR A 75 -12.20 37.19 17.62
C THR A 75 -13.46 37.09 18.50
N THR A 76 -13.54 36.11 19.40
CA THR A 76 -14.68 36.04 20.35
C THR A 76 -14.26 36.11 21.81
N GLU A 77 -13.43 37.10 22.17
CA GLU A 77 -13.38 37.61 23.55
C GLU A 77 -14.47 38.68 23.73
N GLY A 78 -15.61 38.27 24.27
CA GLY A 78 -16.74 39.14 24.60
C GLY A 78 -17.58 38.54 25.73
N GLN A 79 -17.64 39.26 26.85
CA GLN A 79 -18.15 38.92 28.19
C GLN A 79 -19.60 38.40 28.33
N PRO A 80 -19.97 37.86 29.52
CA PRO A 80 -20.94 36.76 29.68
C PRO A 80 -22.38 37.25 29.93
N ALA A 81 -23.35 36.47 29.46
CA ALA A 81 -24.73 36.55 29.94
C ALA A 81 -24.98 35.38 30.89
N GLU A 82 -25.23 35.72 32.15
CA GLU A 82 -25.56 34.80 33.23
C GLU A 82 -26.84 34.02 32.91
N HIS A 83 -26.71 32.71 32.73
CA HIS A 83 -27.80 31.78 33.00
C HIS A 83 -27.26 30.63 33.84
N HIS A 84 -27.68 30.64 35.10
CA HIS A 84 -27.50 29.56 36.06
C HIS A 84 -28.08 28.25 35.50
N TYR A 85 -27.21 27.36 35.05
CA TYR A 85 -27.42 25.92 35.09
C TYR A 85 -26.18 25.28 35.72
N ALA A 86 -26.37 24.66 36.87
CA ALA A 86 -25.32 23.93 37.56
C ALA A 86 -25.00 22.62 36.80
N GLY A 87 -23.71 22.42 36.49
CA GLY A 87 -23.11 21.08 36.45
C GLY A 87 -23.04 20.35 35.11
N ALA A 88 -22.21 20.82 34.18
CA ALA A 88 -21.24 20.02 33.41
C ALA A 88 -20.59 20.94 32.36
N TYR A 89 -19.29 21.20 32.49
CA TYR A 89 -18.53 21.82 31.40
C TYR A 89 -18.47 20.83 30.24
N VAL A 90 -19.35 20.99 29.25
CA VAL A 90 -19.24 20.26 27.98
C VAL A 90 -18.15 20.96 27.20
N ALA A 91 -16.93 20.40 27.23
CA ALA A 91 -15.85 20.91 26.40
C ALA A 91 -16.34 20.97 24.93
N PRO A 92 -16.03 22.04 24.18
CA PRO A 92 -16.42 22.13 22.77
C PRO A 92 -15.99 20.86 22.04
N ALA A 93 -16.82 20.30 21.15
CA ALA A 93 -16.53 19.04 20.44
C ALA A 93 -15.14 19.03 19.78
N ALA A 94 -14.63 20.20 19.35
CA ALA A 94 -13.28 20.36 18.84
C ALA A 94 -12.17 20.07 19.87
N SER A 95 -12.37 20.42 21.14
CA SER A 95 -11.45 20.15 22.26
C SER A 95 -11.43 18.66 22.61
N LEU A 96 -12.61 18.03 22.70
CA LEU A 96 -12.74 16.58 22.93
C LEU A 96 -12.09 15.77 21.81
N PHE A 97 -12.28 16.21 20.56
CA PHE A 97 -11.66 15.56 19.41
C PHE A 97 -10.14 15.70 19.40
N LYS A 98 -9.61 16.87 19.76
CA LYS A 98 -8.16 17.08 19.91
C LYS A 98 -7.58 16.19 21.02
N GLN A 99 -8.25 16.12 22.16
CA GLN A 99 -7.84 15.29 23.29
C GLN A 99 -7.85 13.79 22.95
N ALA A 100 -8.87 13.32 22.23
CA ALA A 100 -8.94 11.93 21.75
C ALA A 100 -7.85 11.60 20.72
N GLN A 101 -7.39 12.59 19.94
CA GLN A 101 -6.25 12.40 19.05
C GLN A 101 -4.91 12.32 19.79
N GLU A 102 -4.77 13.07 20.88
CA GLU A 102 -3.54 13.17 21.69
C GLU A 102 -3.39 12.05 22.73
N GLN A 103 -4.45 11.28 23.00
CA GLN A 103 -4.37 10.11 23.86
C GLN A 103 -3.40 9.07 23.28
N SER A 104 -2.64 8.39 24.16
CA SER A 104 -1.75 7.29 23.78
C SER A 104 -2.55 6.03 23.45
N ILE A 105 -2.07 5.26 22.45
CA ILE A 105 -2.73 4.02 22.03
C ILE A 105 -2.69 2.92 23.10
N GLY A 106 -1.78 3.00 24.07
CA GLY A 106 -1.66 2.04 25.16
C GLY A 106 -2.96 1.85 25.93
N GLY A 107 -3.79 2.90 26.04
CA GLY A 107 -5.09 2.84 26.70
C GLY A 107 -6.23 2.22 25.87
N ILE A 108 -6.02 1.92 24.59
CA ILE A 108 -7.05 1.39 23.68
C ILE A 108 -6.60 0.17 22.86
N MET A 109 -5.33 -0.24 22.98
CA MET A 109 -4.81 -1.44 22.33
C MET A 109 -5.28 -2.71 23.02
N ASP A 110 -5.23 -3.82 22.30
CA ASP A 110 -5.36 -5.15 22.88
C ASP A 110 -3.99 -5.56 23.44
N ASP A 111 -3.83 -5.60 24.76
CA ASP A 111 -2.57 -5.86 25.47
C ASP A 111 -2.28 -7.35 25.71
N GLN A 112 -3.21 -8.23 25.28
CA GLN A 112 -3.03 -9.68 25.28
C GLN A 112 -3.19 -10.25 23.86
N PRO A 113 -2.33 -9.85 22.90
CA PRO A 113 -2.51 -10.23 21.52
C PRO A 113 -2.18 -11.71 21.32
N TYR A 114 -3.05 -12.42 20.61
CA TYR A 114 -2.69 -13.70 20.03
C TYR A 114 -1.53 -13.53 19.04
N SER A 115 -0.55 -14.42 19.09
CA SER A 115 0.59 -14.47 18.17
C SER A 115 0.97 -15.92 17.86
N CYS A 116 1.81 -16.12 16.84
CA CYS A 116 2.40 -17.41 16.52
C CYS A 116 3.94 -17.31 16.49
N LEU A 117 4.63 -18.44 16.59
CA LEU A 117 6.08 -18.51 16.52
C LEU A 117 6.57 -18.52 15.08
N ASP A 118 7.75 -17.96 14.83
CA ASP A 118 8.42 -18.01 13.52
C ASP A 118 8.75 -19.43 13.04
N SER A 119 8.85 -20.37 13.98
CA SER A 119 9.01 -21.80 13.73
C SER A 119 7.72 -22.56 13.44
N ASP A 120 6.55 -21.93 13.59
CA ASP A 120 5.26 -22.60 13.41
C ASP A 120 5.01 -22.99 11.95
N ASP A 121 4.30 -24.10 11.77
CA ASP A 121 3.85 -24.55 10.46
C ASP A 121 2.60 -23.76 10.03
N ILE A 122 2.49 -23.48 8.73
CA ILE A 122 1.33 -22.75 8.16
C ILE A 122 0.01 -23.43 8.55
N THR A 123 -0.04 -24.76 8.54
CA THR A 123 -1.25 -25.51 8.91
C THR A 123 -1.67 -25.25 10.35
N HIS A 124 -0.71 -25.10 11.28
CA HIS A 124 -1.02 -24.75 12.67
C HIS A 124 -1.61 -23.33 12.73
N VAL A 125 -0.96 -22.36 12.08
CA VAL A 125 -1.42 -20.95 12.05
C VAL A 125 -2.81 -20.81 11.43
N VAL A 126 -3.12 -21.54 10.35
CA VAL A 126 -4.46 -21.53 9.75
C VAL A 126 -5.52 -22.12 10.69
N ARG A 127 -5.19 -23.18 11.44
CA ARG A 127 -6.09 -23.69 12.48
C ARG A 127 -6.32 -22.66 13.58
N GLU A 128 -5.29 -21.90 13.97
CA GLU A 128 -5.41 -20.83 14.94
C GLU A 128 -6.31 -19.69 14.44
N PHE A 129 -6.22 -19.29 13.17
CA PHE A 129 -7.14 -18.31 12.58
C PHE A 129 -8.60 -18.74 12.75
N ILE A 130 -8.90 -20.01 12.50
CA ILE A 130 -10.25 -20.57 12.63
C ILE A 130 -10.67 -20.66 14.10
N ARG A 131 -9.81 -21.24 14.94
CA ARG A 131 -10.09 -21.50 16.36
C ARG A 131 -10.32 -20.20 17.14
N LEU A 132 -9.47 -19.22 16.93
CA LEU A 132 -9.52 -17.92 17.62
C LEU A 132 -10.45 -16.92 16.93
N ASN A 133 -11.01 -17.28 15.77
CA ASN A 133 -11.80 -16.39 14.90
C ASN A 133 -11.06 -15.08 14.59
N VAL A 134 -9.79 -15.18 14.19
CA VAL A 134 -8.92 -14.05 13.84
C VAL A 134 -8.42 -14.18 12.40
N SER A 135 -8.31 -13.05 11.71
CA SER A 135 -7.86 -12.97 10.31
C SER A 135 -6.35 -12.78 10.15
N SER A 136 -5.60 -12.65 11.24
CA SER A 136 -4.16 -12.42 11.20
C SER A 136 -3.54 -12.47 12.59
N LEU A 137 -2.27 -12.82 12.63
CA LEU A 137 -1.44 -12.91 13.83
C LEU A 137 -0.09 -12.21 13.59
N PRO A 138 0.43 -11.48 14.58
CA PRO A 138 1.85 -11.18 14.66
C PRO A 138 2.66 -12.47 14.79
N VAL A 139 3.82 -12.51 14.14
CA VAL A 139 4.78 -13.62 14.25
C VAL A 139 5.94 -13.16 15.13
N VAL A 140 6.21 -13.91 16.18
CA VAL A 140 7.29 -13.63 17.14
C VAL A 140 8.35 -14.73 17.12
N ASN A 141 9.59 -14.39 17.48
CA ASN A 141 10.62 -15.39 17.71
C ASN A 141 10.52 -15.98 19.13
N GLY A 142 11.43 -16.90 19.48
CA GLY A 142 11.49 -17.50 20.82
C GLY A 142 11.70 -16.52 21.98
N ASP A 143 12.22 -15.31 21.72
CA ASP A 143 12.42 -14.25 22.71
C ASP A 143 11.20 -13.32 22.86
N GLY A 144 10.12 -13.58 22.10
CA GLY A 144 8.92 -12.74 22.06
C GLY A 144 9.07 -11.46 21.21
N ARG A 145 10.15 -11.34 20.43
CA ARG A 145 10.37 -10.20 19.54
C ARG A 145 9.56 -10.34 18.26
N LEU A 146 8.97 -9.25 17.79
CA LEU A 146 8.20 -9.23 16.55
C LEU A 146 9.13 -9.41 15.34
N VAL A 147 8.89 -10.45 14.55
CA VAL A 147 9.69 -10.77 13.35
C VAL A 147 8.87 -10.87 12.06
N GLY A 148 7.54 -10.93 12.17
CA GLY A 148 6.66 -11.03 11.02
C GLY A 148 5.20 -10.73 11.34
N PHE A 149 4.39 -10.73 10.30
CA PHE A 149 2.94 -10.62 10.39
C PHE A 149 2.31 -11.50 9.30
N VAL A 150 1.35 -12.32 9.68
CA VAL A 150 0.68 -13.26 8.77
C VAL A 150 -0.83 -13.03 8.81
N SER A 151 -1.46 -13.04 7.64
CA SER A 151 -2.89 -12.82 7.47
C SER A 151 -3.55 -13.87 6.59
N ASP A 152 -4.88 -13.93 6.67
CA ASP A 152 -5.71 -14.68 5.73
C ASP A 152 -5.37 -14.31 4.27
N GLY A 153 -5.10 -13.04 3.97
CA GLY A 153 -4.68 -12.57 2.66
C GLY A 153 -3.38 -13.21 2.15
N ASP A 154 -2.42 -13.50 3.03
CA ASP A 154 -1.16 -14.17 2.66
C ASP A 154 -1.40 -15.64 2.32
N VAL A 155 -2.30 -16.30 3.07
CA VAL A 155 -2.76 -17.67 2.79
C VAL A 155 -3.54 -17.72 1.48
N MET A 156 -4.49 -16.81 1.29
CA MET A 156 -5.31 -16.70 0.07
C MET A 156 -4.44 -16.51 -1.17
N LYS A 157 -3.42 -15.64 -1.08
CA LYS A 157 -2.47 -15.42 -2.18
C LYS A 157 -1.69 -16.69 -2.54
N SER A 158 -1.43 -17.55 -1.57
CA SER A 158 -0.66 -18.78 -1.78
C SER A 158 -1.50 -19.91 -2.41
N ILE A 159 -2.82 -19.92 -2.19
CA ILE A 159 -3.73 -20.93 -2.77
C ILE A 159 -4.49 -20.43 -4.01
N ALA A 160 -4.39 -19.13 -4.33
CA ALA A 160 -5.03 -18.56 -5.51
C ALA A 160 -4.52 -19.23 -6.80
N THR A 161 -5.45 -19.63 -7.65
CA THR A 161 -5.19 -20.12 -9.02
C THR A 161 -5.36 -18.98 -10.00
N TYR A 162 -4.38 -18.77 -10.88
CA TYR A 162 -4.45 -17.71 -11.89
C TYR A 162 -4.62 -18.34 -13.26
N GLU A 163 -5.71 -18.03 -13.97
CA GLU A 163 -5.99 -18.59 -15.31
C GLU A 163 -4.82 -18.47 -16.29
N SER A 164 -4.01 -17.40 -16.15
CA SER A 164 -2.71 -17.32 -16.79
C SER A 164 -1.72 -16.46 -16.00
N ARG A 165 -0.45 -16.85 -16.02
CA ARG A 165 0.67 -16.04 -15.54
C ARG A 165 1.62 -15.73 -16.69
N THR A 166 1.96 -14.46 -16.84
CA THR A 166 2.87 -14.01 -17.88
C THR A 166 4.31 -14.05 -17.35
N VAL A 167 5.16 -14.90 -17.92
CA VAL A 167 6.55 -15.07 -17.52
C VAL A 167 7.46 -14.54 -18.62
N SER A 168 8.33 -13.58 -18.27
CA SER A 168 9.37 -13.10 -19.18
C SER A 168 10.53 -14.11 -19.18
N THR A 169 10.90 -14.60 -20.36
CA THR A 169 11.95 -15.63 -20.53
C THR A 169 13.37 -15.04 -20.58
N GLY A 170 13.52 -13.72 -20.36
CA GLY A 170 14.80 -13.02 -20.45
C GLY A 170 15.31 -12.78 -21.87
N THR A 171 14.74 -13.43 -22.90
CA THR A 171 15.10 -13.24 -24.33
C THR A 171 14.16 -12.28 -25.08
N GLY A 172 13.36 -11.49 -24.35
CA GLY A 172 12.36 -10.60 -24.94
C GLY A 172 11.08 -11.30 -25.40
N SER A 173 10.96 -12.61 -25.19
CA SER A 173 9.71 -13.35 -25.40
C SER A 173 8.91 -13.43 -24.10
N THR A 174 7.60 -13.32 -24.25
CA THR A 174 6.64 -13.34 -23.15
C THR A 174 5.83 -14.63 -23.25
N MET A 175 6.04 -15.56 -22.31
CA MET A 175 5.26 -16.79 -22.25
C MET A 175 4.04 -16.60 -21.37
N VAL A 176 2.88 -17.03 -21.86
CA VAL A 176 1.66 -17.20 -21.07
C VAL A 176 1.68 -18.62 -20.53
N VAL A 177 1.90 -18.77 -19.23
CA VAL A 177 1.84 -20.07 -18.55
C VAL A 177 0.46 -20.20 -17.95
N PHE A 178 -0.28 -21.22 -18.37
CA PHE A 178 -1.56 -21.58 -17.76
C PHE A 178 -1.27 -22.31 -16.44
N ASP A 179 -1.92 -21.86 -15.37
CA ASP A 179 -1.83 -22.49 -14.06
C ASP A 179 -2.82 -23.66 -14.02
N ASP A 180 -2.35 -24.85 -14.39
CA ASP A 180 -3.17 -26.08 -14.33
C ASP A 180 -3.16 -26.70 -12.91
N GLU A 181 -2.58 -26.01 -11.92
CA GLU A 181 -2.57 -26.47 -10.54
C GLU A 181 -3.93 -26.28 -9.89
N THR A 182 -4.49 -27.38 -9.38
CA THR A 182 -5.71 -27.32 -8.56
C THR A 182 -5.43 -26.65 -7.21
N VAL A 183 -6.46 -26.06 -6.61
CA VAL A 183 -6.40 -25.55 -5.23
C VAL A 183 -5.94 -26.65 -4.25
N ALA A 184 -6.36 -27.90 -4.47
CA ALA A 184 -5.95 -29.03 -3.62
C ALA A 184 -4.44 -29.27 -3.67
N SER A 185 -3.83 -29.22 -4.86
CA SER A 185 -2.37 -29.37 -5.03
C SER A 185 -1.61 -28.23 -4.33
N LYS A 186 -2.09 -26.99 -4.44
CA LYS A 186 -1.48 -25.83 -3.76
C LYS A 186 -1.60 -25.90 -2.24
N VAL A 187 -2.75 -26.31 -1.73
CA VAL A 187 -2.95 -26.57 -0.30
C VAL A 187 -2.01 -27.66 0.18
N GLN A 188 -1.83 -28.73 -0.61
CA GLN A 188 -0.88 -29.79 -0.27
C GLN A 188 0.57 -29.28 -0.26
N ALA A 189 0.94 -28.39 -1.18
CA ALA A 189 2.26 -27.75 -1.20
C ALA A 189 2.49 -26.79 0.00
N LEU A 190 1.44 -26.31 0.67
CA LEU A 190 1.55 -25.58 1.93
C LEU A 190 1.79 -26.50 3.13
N SER A 191 1.52 -27.80 3.00
CA SER A 191 1.81 -28.77 4.06
C SER A 191 3.31 -28.88 4.29
N GLY A 192 3.74 -28.73 5.56
CA GLY A 192 5.15 -28.78 5.95
C GLY A 192 5.94 -27.48 5.69
N LYS A 193 5.31 -26.43 5.17
CA LYS A 193 5.92 -25.09 5.07
C LYS A 193 5.80 -24.31 6.38
N LYS A 194 6.78 -23.45 6.62
CA LYS A 194 6.82 -22.58 7.80
C LYS A 194 6.04 -21.30 7.58
N VAL A 195 5.49 -20.72 8.64
CA VAL A 195 4.73 -19.46 8.58
C VAL A 195 5.53 -18.34 7.91
N MET A 196 6.84 -18.30 8.16
CA MET A 196 7.74 -17.28 7.61
C MET A 196 7.99 -17.40 6.09
N ASP A 197 7.51 -18.46 5.44
CA ASP A 197 7.53 -18.59 3.97
C ASP A 197 6.48 -17.70 3.30
N ILE A 198 5.38 -17.39 4.03
CA ILE A 198 4.28 -16.56 3.52
C ILE A 198 4.12 -15.24 4.29
N ALA A 199 4.63 -15.16 5.52
CA ALA A 199 4.48 -13.99 6.38
C ALA A 199 5.22 -12.76 5.82
N THR A 200 4.62 -11.58 6.06
CA THR A 200 5.27 -10.30 5.79
C THR A 200 6.34 -10.04 6.83
N ARG A 201 7.61 -9.93 6.41
CA ARG A 201 8.77 -9.68 7.30
C ARG A 201 8.93 -8.23 7.71
N LYS A 202 8.68 -7.29 6.79
CA LYS A 202 8.80 -5.85 7.05
C LYS A 202 7.51 -5.34 7.69
N VAL A 203 7.36 -5.59 8.98
CA VAL A 203 6.18 -5.21 9.74
C VAL A 203 6.27 -3.76 10.15
N VAL A 204 5.22 -2.99 9.88
CA VAL A 204 5.04 -1.68 10.52
C VAL A 204 4.44 -1.96 11.89
N ALA A 205 5.12 -1.51 12.94
CA ALA A 205 4.64 -1.63 14.32
C ALA A 205 4.45 -0.23 14.92
N ALA A 206 3.56 -0.15 15.90
CA ALA A 206 3.36 1.02 16.73
C ALA A 206 4.04 0.83 18.10
N THR A 207 4.13 1.89 18.90
CA THR A 207 4.58 1.83 20.30
C THR A 207 3.45 2.29 21.22
N PRO A 208 3.38 1.83 22.48
CA PRO A 208 2.25 2.15 23.37
C PRO A 208 2.05 3.65 23.60
N ASP A 209 3.13 4.44 23.58
CA ASP A 209 3.16 5.89 23.79
C ASP A 209 2.75 6.71 22.55
N GLN A 210 2.68 6.08 21.36
CA GLN A 210 2.20 6.77 20.15
C GLN A 210 0.75 7.21 20.31
N HIS A 211 0.45 8.37 19.73
CA HIS A 211 -0.86 8.98 19.88
C HIS A 211 -1.86 8.38 18.89
N VAL A 212 -3.14 8.32 19.27
CA VAL A 212 -4.21 7.73 18.46
C VAL A 212 -4.27 8.36 17.07
N GLY A 213 -4.13 9.68 16.95
CA GLY A 213 -4.14 10.38 15.67
C GLY A 213 -3.01 9.94 14.71
N GLU A 214 -1.85 9.61 15.25
CA GLU A 214 -0.71 9.12 14.45
C GLU A 214 -0.96 7.71 13.92
N VAL A 215 -1.44 6.82 14.78
CA VAL A 215 -1.75 5.44 14.41
C VAL A 215 -2.94 5.39 13.45
N ALA A 216 -3.96 6.22 13.65
CA ALA A 216 -5.09 6.37 12.73
C ALA A 216 -4.62 6.72 11.31
N ARG A 217 -3.67 7.65 11.19
CA ARG A 217 -3.07 8.05 9.91
C ARG A 217 -2.28 6.91 9.25
N ILE A 218 -1.55 6.10 10.02
CA ILE A 218 -0.85 4.92 9.50
C ILE A 218 -1.86 3.89 8.97
N LEU A 219 -2.86 3.53 9.79
CA LEU A 219 -3.90 2.57 9.44
C LEU A 219 -4.70 2.98 8.19
N ALA A 220 -5.01 4.27 8.06
CA ALA A 220 -5.72 4.83 6.92
C ALA A 220 -4.86 4.86 5.65
N LYS A 221 -3.62 5.39 5.73
CA LYS A 221 -2.74 5.54 4.57
C LYS A 221 -2.31 4.20 3.98
N LYS A 222 -2.02 3.22 4.84
CA LYS A 222 -1.54 1.90 4.44
C LYS A 222 -2.65 0.87 4.28
N GLN A 223 -3.90 1.26 4.55
CA GLN A 223 -5.07 0.38 4.50
C GLN A 223 -4.95 -0.85 5.41
N PHE A 224 -4.15 -0.76 6.48
CA PHE A 224 -4.01 -1.85 7.44
C PHE A 224 -5.23 -1.97 8.36
N LYS A 225 -5.67 -3.19 8.62
CA LYS A 225 -6.80 -3.48 9.53
C LYS A 225 -6.37 -3.41 11.00
N LYS A 226 -5.13 -3.80 11.29
CA LYS A 226 -4.52 -3.79 12.62
C LYS A 226 -3.01 -3.64 12.50
N LEU A 227 -2.36 -3.21 13.58
CA LEU A 227 -0.91 -3.09 13.70
C LEU A 227 -0.46 -3.75 15.01
N PRO A 228 0.65 -4.51 15.01
CA PRO A 228 1.28 -4.91 16.26
C PRO A 228 1.85 -3.69 16.98
N VAL A 229 1.86 -3.76 18.30
CA VAL A 229 2.44 -2.77 19.20
C VAL A 229 3.63 -3.42 19.89
N VAL A 230 4.78 -2.76 19.87
CA VAL A 230 6.03 -3.26 20.44
C VAL A 230 6.59 -2.31 21.48
N ASP A 231 7.33 -2.84 22.45
CA ASP A 231 8.11 -2.04 23.40
C ASP A 231 9.43 -1.54 22.79
N GLY A 232 10.25 -0.86 23.61
CA GLY A 232 11.55 -0.34 23.20
C GLY A 232 12.56 -1.41 22.78
N ASP A 233 12.40 -2.66 23.23
CA ASP A 233 13.24 -3.79 22.87
C ASP A 233 12.72 -4.55 21.63
N GLY A 234 11.56 -4.15 21.11
CA GLY A 234 10.89 -4.77 19.97
C GLY A 234 10.09 -6.02 20.32
N ARG A 235 9.77 -6.24 21.60
CA ARG A 235 8.89 -7.33 22.04
C ARG A 235 7.45 -6.96 21.76
N LEU A 236 6.65 -7.94 21.33
CA LEU A 236 5.22 -7.73 21.12
C LEU A 236 4.52 -7.52 22.46
N VAL A 237 3.90 -6.36 22.64
CA VAL A 237 3.14 -6.00 23.86
C VAL A 237 1.67 -5.74 23.59
N GLY A 238 1.26 -5.68 22.33
CA GLY A 238 -0.14 -5.46 22.00
C GLY A 238 -0.44 -5.51 20.52
N VAL A 239 -1.72 -5.33 20.18
CA VAL A 239 -2.20 -5.10 18.82
C VAL A 239 -3.25 -3.99 18.84
N ILE A 240 -3.06 -2.96 18.01
CA ILE A 240 -4.03 -1.89 17.82
C ILE A 240 -4.84 -2.13 16.55
N ARG A 241 -6.17 -2.15 16.68
CA ARG A 241 -7.10 -2.39 15.57
C ARG A 241 -7.72 -1.08 15.10
N ARG A 242 -8.03 -0.99 13.80
CA ARG A 242 -8.82 0.12 13.26
C ARG A 242 -10.16 0.30 13.98
N LYS A 243 -10.77 -0.82 14.39
CA LYS A 243 -12.01 -0.82 15.19
C LYS A 243 -11.81 -0.07 16.52
N SER A 244 -10.77 -0.40 17.30
CA SER A 244 -10.48 0.26 18.57
C SER A 244 -10.28 1.78 18.42
N VAL A 245 -9.55 2.19 17.38
CA VAL A 245 -9.36 3.62 17.06
C VAL A 245 -10.68 4.30 16.70
N MET A 246 -11.54 3.63 15.93
CA MET A 246 -12.85 4.16 15.55
C MET A 246 -13.81 4.25 16.74
N GLU A 247 -13.87 3.21 17.58
CA GLU A 247 -14.68 3.18 18.80
C GLU A 247 -14.24 4.30 19.75
N HIS A 248 -12.92 4.44 19.98
CA HIS A 248 -12.39 5.51 20.81
C HIS A 248 -12.75 6.91 20.29
N ALA A 249 -12.60 7.15 18.99
CA ALA A 249 -12.96 8.43 18.39
C ALA A 249 -14.48 8.69 18.44
N PHE A 250 -15.30 7.65 18.28
CA PHE A 250 -16.75 7.76 18.34
C PHE A 250 -17.23 8.03 19.77
N ASP A 251 -16.73 7.29 20.75
CA ASP A 251 -17.09 7.47 22.17
C ASP A 251 -16.67 8.85 22.69
N ALA A 252 -15.58 9.42 22.19
CA ALA A 252 -15.15 10.78 22.53
C ALA A 252 -16.06 11.87 21.95
N LEU A 253 -16.66 11.64 20.77
CA LEU A 253 -17.53 12.60 20.08
C LEU A 253 -19.01 12.44 20.47
N PHE A 254 -19.41 11.22 20.79
CA PHE A 254 -20.77 10.84 21.16
C PHE A 254 -20.70 10.03 22.46
N PRO A 255 -20.44 10.69 23.61
CA PRO A 255 -20.50 10.03 24.90
C PRO A 255 -21.86 9.33 25.01
N LYS A 256 -21.86 8.07 25.45
CA LYS A 256 -23.13 7.39 25.74
C LYS A 256 -23.83 8.18 26.84
N ASP A 257 -24.98 8.76 26.52
CA ASP A 257 -25.98 9.13 27.51
C ASP A 257 -26.45 7.82 28.14
N ASP A 258 -25.80 7.39 29.23
CA ASP A 258 -26.33 6.34 30.09
C ASP A 258 -27.69 6.83 30.62
N ARG A 259 -28.79 6.30 30.07
CA ARG A 259 -30.15 6.36 30.63
C ARG A 259 -30.58 4.98 31.08
#